data_AF-A0A8B9JBZ2-F1
#
_entry.id   AF-A0A8B9JBZ2-F1
#
_cell.length_a   1.000
_cell.length_b   1.000
_cell.length_c   1.000
_cell.angle_alpha   90.00
_cell.angle_beta   90.00
_cell.angle_gamma   90.00
#
_symmetry.space_group_name_H-M   'P 1'
#
loop_
_entity.id
_entity.type
_entity.pdbx_description
1 polymer ?
#
loop_
_entity_poly.entity_id
_entity_poly.type
_entity_poly.pdbx_seq_one_letter_code
_entity_poly.pdbx_strand_id
1 'polypeptide(L)'
;MHRGLVVNTISLFFSYVLCFVLSGCPDDCSDQGRCVDGKCVCFPGFSGPDCSESDCPGNCNDKGKCVDGQCVCDPGFTGPDCSQSSCPGNCNNRGRCVNGKCVCNPGFSGPDCSGKSCPKNCSNRGRCVNGKCVCDTGFTGPDCSARSCPRNCSNRGRCVNGKCVCEAGFSGPDCSERSCPGNCNNKGRCVNGQCVCDAGFSGPDCSAKTCPVNCNNRGRCVNGKCVCDEGYGGPDCSERTCPGNCNKKGRCVNGQCVCDPGFTGPDCSERTCPGNCNNKGRCVNGQCVHRHYYHILFFLSHVHLLLFLES
;
A
#
# COMPACT_ATOMS: atom_id res chain seq x y z
N MET A 1 87.21 37.25 107.42
CA MET A 1 88.44 37.24 106.59
C MET A 1 88.13 36.51 105.29
N HIS A 2 88.51 37.12 104.16
CA HIS A 2 88.33 36.61 102.80
C HIS A 2 88.93 35.22 102.57
N ARG A 3 88.24 34.37 101.79
CA ARG A 3 88.74 33.72 100.55
C ARG A 3 87.63 32.85 99.93
N GLY A 4 87.42 33.02 98.62
CA GLY A 4 86.34 32.38 97.87
C GLY A 4 86.66 30.98 97.33
N LEU A 5 85.64 30.36 96.77
CA LEU A 5 85.75 29.32 95.74
C LEU A 5 84.53 29.44 94.83
N VAL A 6 84.82 29.85 93.59
CA VAL A 6 83.92 29.95 92.45
C VAL A 6 83.52 28.53 92.06
N VAL A 7 82.23 28.19 92.08
CA VAL A 7 81.73 26.92 91.54
C VAL A 7 80.68 27.20 90.46
N ASN A 8 81.20 27.17 89.24
CA ASN A 8 80.61 26.67 87.99
C ASN A 8 79.15 26.99 87.65
N THR A 9 79.01 28.08 86.89
CA THR A 9 77.93 28.35 85.92
C THR A 9 77.93 27.40 84.70
N ILE A 10 78.73 26.32 84.71
CA ILE A 10 78.92 25.41 83.57
C ILE A 10 77.76 24.41 83.41
N SER A 11 76.96 24.13 84.44
CA SER A 11 75.88 23.12 84.34
C SER A 11 74.58 23.59 83.69
N LEU A 12 74.35 24.91 83.51
CA LEU A 12 73.20 25.41 82.74
C LEU A 12 73.55 25.69 81.27
N PHE A 13 74.83 25.85 80.94
CA PHE A 13 75.28 25.97 79.56
C PHE A 13 75.28 24.62 78.82
N PHE A 14 75.50 23.49 79.50
CA PHE A 14 75.50 22.18 78.85
C PHE A 14 74.11 21.67 78.42
N SER A 15 73.01 22.23 78.96
CA SER A 15 71.65 21.91 78.47
C SER A 15 71.25 22.79 77.27
N TYR A 16 71.77 24.01 77.19
CA TYR A 16 71.52 24.91 76.05
C TYR A 16 72.45 24.62 74.86
N VAL A 17 73.71 24.25 75.09
CA VAL A 17 74.69 23.99 74.02
C VAL A 17 74.49 22.62 73.35
N LEU A 18 73.81 21.66 74.01
CA LEU A 18 73.43 20.39 73.37
C LEU A 18 72.22 20.53 72.42
N CYS A 19 71.49 21.66 72.45
CA CYS A 19 70.39 21.91 71.52
C CYS A 19 70.80 22.75 70.29
N PHE A 20 71.96 23.42 70.32
CA PHE A 20 72.41 24.30 69.22
C PHE A 20 73.21 23.60 68.11
N VAL A 21 73.46 22.29 68.20
CA VAL A 21 74.31 21.56 67.23
C VAL A 21 73.50 20.75 66.20
N LEU A 22 72.18 20.86 66.15
CA LEU A 22 71.39 20.27 65.06
C LEU A 22 70.24 21.18 64.66
N SER A 23 70.51 22.35 64.09
CA SER A 23 69.61 22.83 63.00
C SER A 23 69.94 22.04 61.73
N GLY A 24 69.99 20.71 61.86
CA GLY A 24 70.03 19.80 60.73
C GLY A 24 68.76 20.03 59.94
N CYS A 25 68.86 20.02 58.63
CA CYS A 25 67.66 20.03 57.83
C CYS A 25 66.84 18.77 58.11
N PRO A 26 65.50 18.89 58.16
CA PRO A 26 64.65 17.74 58.41
C PRO A 26 64.92 16.67 57.33
N ASP A 27 65.17 15.44 57.81
CA ASP A 27 65.56 14.25 57.03
C ASP A 27 66.67 14.47 55.97
N ASP A 28 67.61 15.39 56.23
CA ASP A 28 68.63 15.83 55.26
C ASP A 28 68.07 16.24 53.89
N CYS A 29 66.89 16.88 53.91
CA CYS A 29 66.13 17.23 52.72
C CYS A 29 65.85 16.03 51.78
N SER A 30 65.79 14.81 52.34
CA SER A 30 65.51 13.56 51.65
C SER A 30 66.40 13.33 50.41
N ASP A 31 67.60 13.93 50.38
CA ASP A 31 68.48 14.02 49.20
C ASP A 31 67.88 14.75 47.97
N GLN A 32 66.72 15.40 48.12
CA GLN A 32 65.97 16.10 47.05
C GLN A 32 65.93 17.62 47.22
N GLY A 33 66.83 18.17 48.03
CA GLY A 33 66.94 19.60 48.23
C GLY A 33 68.29 20.03 48.75
N ARG A 34 68.50 21.35 48.80
CA ARG A 34 69.67 21.94 49.43
C ARG A 34 69.29 22.50 50.80
N CYS A 35 70.03 22.10 51.83
CA CYS A 35 69.88 22.64 53.17
C CYS A 35 70.43 24.08 53.25
N VAL A 36 69.60 25.05 53.63
CA VAL A 36 69.98 26.46 53.81
C VAL A 36 69.37 26.96 55.12
N ASP A 37 70.22 27.37 56.08
CA ASP A 37 69.81 27.89 57.39
C ASP A 37 68.77 27.03 58.14
N GLY A 38 68.94 25.70 58.08
CA GLY A 38 68.06 24.74 58.76
C GLY A 38 66.71 24.50 58.06
N LYS A 39 66.51 25.02 56.85
CA LYS A 39 65.34 24.76 56.01
C LYS A 39 65.74 24.17 54.66
N CYS A 40 64.93 23.26 54.13
CA CYS A 40 65.15 22.68 52.81
C CYS A 40 64.66 23.61 51.69
N VAL A 41 65.51 23.82 50.68
CA VAL A 41 65.15 24.40 49.39
C VAL A 41 65.13 23.26 48.38
N CYS A 42 63.94 22.82 48.00
CA CYS A 42 63.76 21.62 47.18
C CYS A 42 64.23 21.80 45.74
N PHE A 43 64.72 20.72 45.15
CA PHE A 43 64.98 20.65 43.72
C PHE A 43 63.64 20.68 42.94
N PRO A 44 63.66 21.12 41.66
CA PRO A 44 62.45 21.13 40.85
C PRO A 44 61.79 19.75 40.81
N GLY A 45 60.48 19.67 41.09
CA GLY A 45 59.78 18.40 41.17
C GLY A 45 59.61 17.86 42.59
N PHE A 46 60.05 18.58 43.62
CA PHE A 46 59.91 18.20 45.02
C PHE A 46 59.44 19.38 45.88
N SER A 47 58.66 19.08 46.91
CA SER A 47 58.13 20.03 47.89
C SER A 47 58.02 19.39 49.27
N GLY A 48 57.43 20.11 50.22
CA GLY A 48 57.39 19.72 51.62
C GLY A 48 58.56 20.28 52.46
N PRO A 49 58.51 20.11 53.80
CA PRO A 49 59.49 20.67 54.73
C PRO A 49 60.88 20.03 54.62
N ASP A 50 60.95 18.78 54.15
CA ASP A 50 62.14 17.95 53.95
C ASP A 50 62.30 17.49 52.49
N CYS A 51 61.57 18.09 51.54
CA CYS A 51 61.59 17.74 50.12
C CYS A 51 61.24 16.27 49.79
N SER A 52 60.60 15.56 50.72
CA SER A 52 60.17 14.17 50.51
C SER A 52 58.95 14.05 49.59
N GLU A 53 58.19 15.13 49.37
CA GLU A 53 56.97 15.12 48.56
C GLU A 53 57.32 15.41 47.09
N SER A 54 56.89 14.56 46.16
CA SER A 54 57.06 14.84 44.72
C SER A 54 56.00 15.82 44.22
N ASP A 55 56.41 16.84 43.47
CA ASP A 55 55.50 17.75 42.77
C ASP A 55 54.94 17.07 41.53
N CYS A 56 53.63 16.87 41.53
CA CYS A 56 52.90 16.36 40.39
C CYS A 56 52.19 17.49 39.60
N PRO A 57 52.04 17.35 38.27
CA PRO A 57 51.33 18.32 37.46
C PRO A 57 49.91 18.54 37.98
N GLY A 58 49.56 19.80 38.27
CA GLY A 58 48.23 20.18 38.78
C GLY A 58 47.82 19.49 40.07
N ASN A 59 48.76 18.97 40.88
CA ASN A 59 48.50 18.14 42.06
C ASN A 59 47.52 16.99 41.78
N CYS A 60 47.60 16.41 40.58
CA CYS A 60 46.69 15.38 40.09
C CYS A 60 45.20 15.77 40.17
N ASN A 61 44.89 17.07 40.18
CA ASN A 61 43.54 17.65 40.27
C ASN A 61 42.66 17.02 41.37
N ASP A 62 43.27 16.59 42.49
CA ASP A 62 42.61 15.87 43.58
C ASP A 62 41.86 14.58 43.16
N LYS A 63 42.28 13.98 42.05
CA LYS A 63 41.65 12.82 41.38
C LYS A 63 42.65 11.70 41.10
N GLY A 64 43.69 11.62 41.91
CA GLY A 64 44.73 10.64 41.77
C GLY A 64 45.78 10.77 42.87
N LYS A 65 46.77 9.89 42.81
CA LYS A 65 47.92 9.89 43.72
C LYS A 65 49.17 10.27 42.95
N CYS A 66 50.01 11.12 43.55
CA CYS A 66 51.33 11.41 43.03
C CYS A 66 52.28 10.26 43.39
N VAL A 67 52.92 9.67 42.38
CA VAL A 67 53.92 8.59 42.55
C VAL A 67 55.10 8.93 41.65
N ASP A 68 56.27 9.19 42.25
CA ASP A 68 57.52 9.52 41.55
C ASP A 68 57.36 10.66 40.52
N GLY A 69 56.63 11.72 40.87
CA GLY A 69 56.38 12.87 39.99
C GLY A 69 55.36 12.63 38.87
N GLN A 70 54.73 11.45 38.81
CA GLN A 70 53.66 11.12 37.87
C GLN A 70 52.32 10.91 38.59
N CYS A 71 51.24 11.42 38.01
CA CYS A 71 49.90 11.17 38.52
C CYS A 71 49.38 9.78 38.15
N VAL A 72 49.05 8.98 39.15
CA VAL A 72 48.28 7.75 39.04
C VAL A 72 46.81 8.08 39.31
N CYS A 73 46.01 8.15 38.26
CA CYS A 73 44.63 8.62 38.35
C CYS A 73 43.68 7.63 39.02
N ASP A 74 42.71 8.17 39.76
CA ASP A 74 41.60 7.42 40.31
C ASP A 74 40.70 6.87 39.20
N PRO A 75 39.96 5.78 39.46
CA PRO A 75 39.03 5.21 38.49
C PRO A 75 38.07 6.26 37.94
N GLY A 76 38.00 6.36 36.60
CA GLY A 76 37.15 7.37 35.94
C GLY A 76 37.88 8.65 35.55
N PHE A 77 39.18 8.79 35.85
CA PHE A 77 40.02 9.90 35.41
C PHE A 77 41.23 9.42 34.61
N THR A 78 41.79 10.31 33.79
CA THR A 78 42.94 10.07 32.92
C THR A 78 43.64 11.39 32.59
N GLY A 79 44.70 11.31 31.81
CA GLY A 79 45.57 12.44 31.47
C GLY A 79 46.74 12.60 32.45
N PRO A 80 47.70 13.48 32.12
CA PRO A 80 48.94 13.63 32.87
C PRO A 80 48.74 14.20 34.29
N ASP A 81 47.64 14.91 34.51
CA ASP A 81 47.27 15.55 35.78
C ASP A 81 45.90 15.06 36.30
N CYS A 82 45.33 13.99 35.73
CA CYS A 82 44.01 13.45 36.07
C CYS A 82 42.83 14.43 35.93
N SER A 83 43.01 15.54 35.20
CA SER A 83 41.93 16.50 34.92
C SER A 83 40.83 15.93 34.02
N GLN A 84 41.14 14.94 33.18
CA GLN A 84 40.26 14.44 32.14
C GLN A 84 39.42 13.26 32.64
N SER A 85 38.12 13.27 32.37
CA SER A 85 37.28 12.10 32.65
C SER A 85 37.56 10.98 31.66
N SER A 86 37.74 9.76 32.16
CA SER A 86 37.82 8.55 31.36
C SER A 86 36.44 8.19 30.79
N CYS A 87 36.41 7.80 29.52
CA CYS A 87 35.20 7.32 28.85
C CYS A 87 35.30 5.83 28.53
N PRO A 88 34.17 5.09 28.55
CA PRO A 88 34.15 3.67 28.23
C PRO A 88 34.68 3.43 26.80
N GLY A 89 35.66 2.53 26.68
CA GLY A 89 36.29 2.16 25.40
C GLY A 89 36.91 3.34 24.63
N ASN A 90 37.21 4.47 25.29
CA ASN A 90 37.62 5.73 24.64
C ASN A 90 36.67 6.13 23.50
N CYS A 91 35.37 5.88 23.70
CA CYS A 91 34.33 6.11 22.70
C CYS A 91 34.59 5.41 21.35
N ASN A 92 35.39 4.33 21.34
CA ASN A 92 35.82 3.57 20.15
C ASN A 92 36.32 4.44 18.99
N ASN A 93 36.88 5.63 19.28
CA ASN A 93 37.26 6.64 18.30
C ASN A 93 36.11 7.08 17.36
N ARG A 94 34.86 6.92 17.81
CA ARG A 94 33.61 7.19 17.06
C ARG A 94 32.70 8.16 17.82
N GLY A 95 33.29 8.97 18.69
CA GLY A 95 32.57 9.96 19.47
C GLY A 95 33.53 10.85 20.25
N ARG A 96 32.96 11.83 20.96
CA ARG A 96 33.67 12.72 21.86
C ARG A 96 33.36 12.34 23.31
N CYS A 97 34.39 12.28 24.14
CA CYS A 97 34.21 12.15 25.58
C CYS A 97 33.79 13.50 26.20
N VAL A 98 32.65 13.51 26.91
CA VAL A 98 32.13 14.68 27.61
C VAL A 98 31.67 14.24 29.00
N ASN A 99 32.35 14.72 30.04
CA ASN A 99 32.07 14.40 31.45
C ASN A 99 31.96 12.88 31.71
N GLY A 100 32.89 12.09 31.17
CA GLY A 100 32.92 10.64 31.34
C GLY A 100 31.89 9.85 30.51
N LYS A 101 31.10 10.53 29.67
CA LYS A 101 30.13 9.91 28.76
C LYS A 101 30.53 10.14 27.30
N CYS A 102 30.30 9.13 26.46
CA CYS A 102 30.52 9.26 25.03
C CYS A 102 29.33 9.92 24.33
N VAL A 103 29.62 10.99 23.60
CA VAL A 103 28.72 11.60 22.61
C VAL A 103 29.11 11.07 21.24
N CYS A 104 28.30 10.18 20.69
CA CYS A 104 28.64 9.45 19.47
C CYS A 104 28.50 10.30 18.20
N ASN A 105 29.37 10.03 17.23
CA ASN A 105 29.28 10.57 15.90
C ASN A 105 28.02 10.06 15.18
N PRO A 106 27.51 10.78 14.16
CA PRO A 106 26.38 10.32 13.36
C PRO A 106 26.58 8.89 12.84
N GLY A 107 25.56 8.05 13.00
CA GLY A 107 25.63 6.63 12.61
C GLY A 107 26.17 5.68 13.69
N PHE A 108 26.56 6.18 14.86
CA PHE A 108 26.99 5.37 16.01
C PHE A 108 26.14 5.61 17.26
N SER A 109 26.08 4.60 18.11
CA SER A 109 25.29 4.56 19.34
C SER A 109 25.90 3.60 20.36
N GLY A 110 25.31 3.56 21.55
CA GLY A 110 25.79 2.77 22.68
C GLY A 110 26.65 3.59 23.64
N PRO A 111 26.97 3.03 24.82
CA PRO A 111 27.67 3.74 25.89
C PRO A 111 29.10 4.15 25.51
N ASP A 112 29.72 3.41 24.59
CA ASP A 112 31.10 3.59 24.10
C ASP A 112 31.15 3.87 22.58
N CYS A 113 30.01 4.11 21.92
CA CYS A 113 29.91 4.32 20.47
C CYS A 113 30.38 3.14 19.59
N SER A 114 30.46 1.93 20.14
CA SER A 114 30.78 0.72 19.36
C SER A 114 29.63 0.31 18.43
N GLY A 115 28.39 0.57 18.83
CA GLY A 115 27.17 0.19 18.11
C GLY A 115 26.92 1.07 16.89
N LYS A 116 26.46 0.47 15.79
CA LYS A 116 25.96 1.23 14.63
C LYS A 116 24.50 1.60 14.85
N SER A 117 24.17 2.88 14.67
CA SER A 117 22.81 3.38 14.75
C SER A 117 21.98 2.91 13.57
N CYS A 118 20.69 2.69 13.80
CA CYS A 118 19.74 2.34 12.77
C CYS A 118 18.83 3.52 12.40
N PRO A 119 18.32 3.57 11.16
CA PRO A 119 17.41 4.62 10.72
C PRO A 119 16.16 4.63 11.60
N LYS A 120 15.84 5.81 12.17
CA LYS A 120 14.71 6.04 13.09
C LYS A 120 14.57 4.99 14.21
N ASN A 121 15.68 4.39 14.67
CA ASN A 121 15.64 3.28 15.63
C ASN A 121 14.67 2.16 15.22
N CYS A 122 14.63 1.85 13.93
CA CYS A 122 13.72 0.85 13.35
C CYS A 122 12.25 1.11 13.66
N SER A 123 11.86 2.37 13.85
CA SER A 123 10.51 2.82 14.22
C SER A 123 9.91 2.09 15.42
N ASN A 124 10.76 1.54 16.30
CA ASN A 124 10.37 0.63 17.40
C ASN A 124 9.56 -0.60 16.95
N ARG A 125 9.78 -1.07 15.72
CA ARG A 125 9.09 -2.20 15.06
C ARG A 125 10.08 -3.18 14.41
N GLY A 126 11.22 -3.35 15.08
CA GLY A 126 12.28 -4.22 14.63
C GLY A 126 13.52 -4.10 15.50
N ARG A 127 14.50 -4.95 15.21
CA ARG A 127 15.80 -4.96 15.88
C ARG A 127 16.86 -4.33 15.00
N CYS A 128 17.70 -3.48 15.59
CA CYS A 128 18.89 -2.97 14.94
C CYS A 128 20.01 -4.02 14.95
N VAL A 129 20.50 -4.40 13.77
CA VAL A 129 21.61 -5.34 13.59
C VAL A 129 22.63 -4.71 12.64
N ASN A 130 23.81 -4.38 13.14
CA ASN A 130 24.90 -3.78 12.36
C ASN A 130 24.49 -2.52 11.54
N GLY A 131 23.60 -1.68 12.10
CA GLY A 131 23.12 -0.46 11.44
C GLY A 131 22.00 -0.68 10.42
N LYS A 132 21.49 -1.91 10.28
CA LYS A 132 20.30 -2.24 9.47
C LYS A 132 19.17 -2.72 10.36
N CYS A 133 17.95 -2.39 10.00
CA CYS A 133 16.77 -2.86 10.71
C CYS A 133 16.34 -4.24 10.22
N VAL A 134 16.15 -5.15 11.16
CA VAL A 134 15.45 -6.42 10.96
C VAL A 134 14.04 -6.23 11.50
N CYS A 135 13.05 -6.12 10.61
CA CYS A 135 11.69 -5.75 10.99
C CYS A 135 10.94 -6.88 11.67
N ASP A 136 10.06 -6.50 12.60
CA ASP A 136 9.10 -7.41 13.22
C ASP A 136 8.07 -7.89 12.20
N THR A 137 7.42 -9.01 12.49
CA THR A 137 6.37 -9.58 11.64
C THR A 137 5.29 -8.55 11.32
N GLY A 138 5.00 -8.37 10.03
CA GLY A 138 4.02 -7.40 9.56
C GLY A 138 4.57 -6.00 9.26
N PHE A 139 5.89 -5.79 9.40
CA PHE A 139 6.56 -4.56 9.00
C PHE A 139 7.68 -4.80 8.00
N THR A 140 7.98 -3.76 7.21
CA THR A 140 8.98 -3.78 6.14
C THR A 140 9.57 -2.38 5.92
N GLY A 141 10.51 -2.27 5.00
CA GLY A 141 11.22 -1.05 4.69
C GLY A 141 12.50 -0.86 5.52
N PRO A 142 13.31 0.17 5.18
CA PRO A 142 14.64 0.36 5.76
C PRO A 142 14.61 0.71 7.26
N ASP A 143 13.50 1.30 7.74
CA ASP A 143 13.29 1.72 9.12
C ASP A 143 12.08 1.02 9.78
N CYS A 144 11.54 -0.04 9.15
CA CYS A 144 10.37 -0.80 9.62
C CYS A 144 9.09 0.03 9.87
N SER A 145 8.99 1.21 9.26
CA SER A 145 7.79 2.05 9.38
C SER A 145 6.62 1.55 8.52
N ALA A 146 6.92 0.88 7.40
CA ALA A 146 5.90 0.43 6.46
C ALA A 146 5.27 -0.90 6.91
N ARG A 147 3.94 -1.01 6.80
CA ARG A 147 3.24 -2.29 7.04
C ARG A 147 3.42 -3.21 5.84
N SER A 148 3.76 -4.46 6.11
CA SER A 148 3.84 -5.51 5.10
C SER A 148 2.44 -5.90 4.62
N CYS A 149 2.35 -6.26 3.34
CA CYS A 149 1.13 -6.79 2.76
C CYS A 149 1.24 -8.31 2.54
N PRO A 150 0.11 -9.04 2.57
CA PRO A 150 0.10 -10.49 2.33
C PRO A 150 0.66 -10.78 0.94
N ARG A 151 1.67 -11.67 0.87
CA ARG A 151 2.40 -12.07 -0.35
C ARG A 151 2.80 -10.90 -1.26
N ASN A 152 3.09 -9.72 -0.71
CA ASN A 152 3.37 -8.50 -1.50
C ASN A 152 2.31 -8.22 -2.57
N CYS A 153 1.03 -8.47 -2.25
CA CYS A 153 -0.10 -8.32 -3.17
C CYS A 153 0.06 -9.12 -4.47
N SER A 154 0.77 -10.26 -4.41
CA SER A 154 1.06 -11.14 -5.54
C SER A 154 1.66 -10.43 -6.76
N ASN A 155 2.26 -9.26 -6.56
CA ASN A 155 2.71 -8.34 -7.61
C ASN A 155 1.60 -7.94 -8.61
N ARG A 156 0.34 -7.88 -8.15
CA ARG A 156 -0.86 -7.53 -8.95
C ARG A 156 -1.72 -6.49 -8.24
N GLY A 157 -1.06 -5.60 -7.50
CA GLY A 157 -1.71 -4.62 -6.66
C GLY A 157 -0.73 -3.78 -5.87
N ARG A 158 -1.24 -2.70 -5.29
CA ARG A 158 -0.49 -1.80 -4.44
C ARG A 158 -0.75 -2.10 -2.97
N CYS A 159 0.32 -2.14 -2.17
CA CYS A 159 0.20 -2.21 -0.72
C CYS A 159 -0.12 -0.82 -0.14
N VAL A 160 -1.24 -0.71 0.58
CA VAL A 160 -1.67 0.52 1.27
C VAL A 160 -2.01 0.17 2.71
N ASN A 161 -1.21 0.66 3.65
CA ASN A 161 -1.39 0.44 5.10
C ASN A 161 -1.54 -1.05 5.52
N GLY A 162 -0.84 -1.95 4.84
CA GLY A 162 -0.88 -3.40 5.10
C GLY A 162 -2.05 -4.14 4.42
N LYS A 163 -2.83 -3.46 3.60
CA LYS A 163 -3.89 -4.05 2.77
C LYS A 163 -3.55 -3.91 1.29
N CYS A 164 -3.87 -4.93 0.50
CA CYS A 164 -3.70 -4.88 -0.93
C CYS A 164 -4.87 -4.17 -1.62
N VAL A 165 -4.54 -3.25 -2.51
CA VAL A 165 -5.45 -2.64 -3.48
C VAL A 165 -5.12 -3.27 -4.83
N CYS A 166 -5.99 -4.17 -5.31
CA CYS A 166 -5.72 -4.97 -6.49
C CYS A 166 -5.87 -4.19 -7.78
N GLU A 167 -5.08 -4.58 -8.78
CA GLU A 167 -5.23 -4.10 -10.15
C GLU A 167 -6.52 -4.66 -10.78
N ALA A 168 -6.96 -4.03 -11.87
CA ALA A 168 -8.15 -4.46 -12.60
C ALA A 168 -8.01 -5.92 -13.05
N GLY A 169 -9.06 -6.72 -12.79
CA GLY A 169 -9.06 -8.16 -13.10
C GLY A 169 -8.50 -9.06 -11.99
N PHE A 170 -8.08 -8.51 -10.86
CA PHE A 170 -7.65 -9.28 -9.69
C PHE A 170 -8.44 -8.92 -8.42
N SER A 171 -8.52 -9.87 -7.49
CA SER A 171 -9.22 -9.76 -6.23
C SER A 171 -8.61 -10.69 -5.18
N GLY A 172 -9.23 -10.77 -4.01
CA GLY A 172 -8.72 -11.49 -2.85
C GLY A 172 -7.81 -10.61 -1.97
N PRO A 173 -7.44 -11.11 -0.78
CA PRO A 173 -6.67 -10.34 0.21
C PRO A 173 -5.24 -10.04 -0.25
N ASP A 174 -4.68 -10.84 -1.16
CA ASP A 174 -3.33 -10.72 -1.72
C ASP A 174 -3.32 -10.53 -3.24
N CYS A 175 -4.47 -10.24 -3.86
CA CYS A 175 -4.61 -10.06 -5.31
C CYS A 175 -4.20 -11.26 -6.18
N SER A 176 -4.18 -12.47 -5.61
CA SER A 176 -3.87 -13.70 -6.36
C SER A 176 -5.06 -14.21 -7.18
N GLU A 177 -6.29 -13.86 -6.81
CA GLU A 177 -7.51 -14.36 -7.42
C GLU A 177 -7.85 -13.55 -8.68
N ARG A 178 -8.26 -14.22 -9.75
CA ARG A 178 -8.74 -13.55 -10.97
C ARG A 178 -10.19 -13.15 -10.78
N SER A 179 -10.48 -11.87 -10.92
CA SER A 179 -11.84 -11.34 -10.91
C SER A 179 -12.58 -11.69 -12.19
N CYS A 180 -13.87 -11.97 -12.08
CA CYS A 180 -14.75 -12.15 -13.22
C CYS A 180 -15.58 -10.90 -13.50
N PRO A 181 -15.94 -10.64 -14.77
CA PRO A 181 -16.79 -9.52 -15.14
C PRO A 181 -18.14 -9.61 -14.44
N GLY A 182 -18.59 -8.50 -13.86
CA GLY A 182 -19.88 -8.41 -13.15
C GLY A 182 -20.06 -9.41 -12.00
N ASN A 183 -18.99 -10.03 -11.49
CA ASN A 183 -19.07 -11.20 -10.58
C ASN A 183 -20.02 -12.29 -11.12
N CYS A 184 -19.99 -12.50 -12.44
CA CYS A 184 -20.90 -13.40 -13.17
C CYS A 184 -22.39 -13.12 -12.90
N ASN A 185 -22.73 -11.87 -12.55
CA ASN A 185 -24.07 -11.41 -12.15
C ASN A 185 -24.77 -12.29 -11.10
N ASN A 186 -24.00 -13.06 -10.32
CA ASN A 186 -24.50 -14.11 -9.43
C ASN A 186 -25.39 -15.17 -10.15
N LYS A 187 -25.14 -15.40 -11.44
CA LYS A 187 -25.80 -16.37 -12.34
C LYS A 187 -24.79 -17.33 -12.97
N GLY A 188 -23.71 -17.59 -12.25
CA GLY A 188 -22.64 -18.46 -12.69
C GLY A 188 -21.49 -18.50 -11.69
N ARG A 189 -20.51 -19.34 -12.00
CA ARG A 189 -19.28 -19.48 -11.21
C ARG A 189 -18.11 -18.84 -11.93
N CYS A 190 -17.30 -18.08 -11.19
CA CYS A 190 -16.02 -17.58 -11.69
C CYS A 190 -14.97 -18.69 -11.70
N VAL A 191 -14.41 -18.99 -12.87
CA VAL A 191 -13.34 -19.96 -13.06
C VAL A 191 -12.21 -19.29 -13.85
N ASN A 192 -11.06 -19.08 -13.21
CA ASN A 192 -9.88 -18.46 -13.82
C ASN A 192 -10.15 -17.10 -14.52
N GLY A 193 -11.08 -16.29 -13.99
CA GLY A 193 -11.44 -14.99 -14.56
C GLY A 193 -12.47 -15.05 -15.69
N GLN A 194 -13.02 -16.23 -16.00
CA GLN A 194 -14.14 -16.42 -16.91
C GLN A 194 -15.37 -16.93 -16.17
N CYS A 195 -16.54 -16.45 -16.59
CA CYS A 195 -17.80 -16.91 -16.02
C CYS A 195 -18.28 -18.18 -16.70
N VAL A 196 -18.53 -19.21 -15.90
CA VAL A 196 -19.28 -20.41 -16.29
C VAL A 196 -20.71 -20.18 -15.85
N CYS A 197 -21.60 -19.90 -16.81
CA CYS A 197 -22.98 -19.52 -16.51
C CYS A 197 -23.84 -20.70 -16.07
N ASP A 198 -24.77 -20.42 -15.16
CA ASP A 198 -25.81 -21.34 -14.76
C ASP A 198 -26.77 -21.59 -15.94
N ALA A 199 -27.51 -22.70 -15.88
CA ALA A 199 -28.51 -23.02 -16.89
C ALA A 199 -29.53 -21.87 -17.05
N GLY A 200 -29.80 -21.48 -18.30
CA GLY A 200 -30.69 -20.35 -18.60
C GLY A 200 -29.98 -19.01 -18.79
N PHE A 201 -28.65 -18.94 -18.60
CA PHE A 201 -27.86 -17.73 -18.73
C PHE A 201 -26.66 -17.90 -19.67
N SER A 202 -26.21 -16.81 -20.28
CA SER A 202 -25.09 -16.76 -21.21
C SER A 202 -24.44 -15.38 -21.23
N GLY A 203 -23.40 -15.25 -22.06
CA GLY A 203 -22.60 -14.03 -22.16
C GLY A 203 -21.38 -14.05 -21.25
N PRO A 204 -20.48 -13.06 -21.38
CA PRO A 204 -19.19 -13.03 -20.67
C PRO A 204 -19.35 -12.87 -19.14
N ASP A 205 -20.47 -12.31 -18.69
CA ASP A 205 -20.80 -12.05 -17.29
C ASP A 205 -22.10 -12.73 -16.84
N CYS A 206 -22.69 -13.62 -17.65
CA CYS A 206 -23.95 -14.32 -17.36
C CYS A 206 -25.18 -13.42 -17.15
N SER A 207 -25.16 -12.19 -17.65
CA SER A 207 -26.33 -11.28 -17.60
C SER A 207 -27.42 -11.64 -18.61
N ALA A 208 -27.07 -12.27 -19.74
CA ALA A 208 -28.01 -12.57 -20.80
C ALA A 208 -28.79 -13.86 -20.50
N LYS A 209 -30.12 -13.83 -20.62
CA LYS A 209 -30.94 -15.05 -20.55
C LYS A 209 -30.86 -15.82 -21.86
N THR A 210 -30.70 -17.14 -21.80
CA THR A 210 -30.80 -17.99 -22.99
C THR A 210 -32.27 -18.20 -23.37
N CYS A 211 -32.49 -18.44 -24.66
CA CYS A 211 -33.81 -18.79 -25.19
C CYS A 211 -33.84 -20.26 -25.62
N PRO A 212 -35.03 -20.90 -25.61
CA PRO A 212 -35.20 -22.28 -26.09
C PRO A 212 -34.64 -22.43 -27.51
N VAL A 213 -33.70 -23.38 -27.69
CA VAL A 213 -33.09 -23.73 -28.99
C VAL A 213 -32.60 -22.49 -29.78
N ASN A 214 -32.17 -21.42 -29.08
CA ASN A 214 -31.81 -20.12 -29.69
C ASN A 214 -32.87 -19.59 -30.68
N CYS A 215 -34.15 -19.78 -30.37
CA CYS A 215 -35.27 -19.41 -31.22
C CYS A 215 -35.20 -20.02 -32.63
N ASN A 216 -34.58 -21.21 -32.76
CA ASN A 216 -34.32 -21.90 -34.03
C ASN A 216 -33.65 -21.02 -35.10
N ASN A 217 -32.96 -19.93 -34.69
CA ASN A 217 -32.46 -18.87 -35.57
C ASN A 217 -33.53 -18.24 -36.48
N ARG A 218 -34.79 -18.22 -36.03
CA ARG A 218 -35.99 -17.69 -36.73
C ARG A 218 -36.72 -16.68 -35.84
N GLY A 219 -35.96 -15.93 -35.06
CA GLY A 219 -36.48 -14.96 -34.13
C GLY A 219 -35.39 -14.37 -33.26
N ARG A 220 -35.76 -13.36 -32.48
CA ARG A 220 -34.89 -12.69 -31.51
C ARG A 220 -35.20 -13.16 -30.10
N CYS A 221 -34.16 -13.46 -29.34
CA CYS A 221 -34.28 -13.70 -27.90
C CYS A 221 -34.45 -12.38 -27.14
N VAL A 222 -35.56 -12.22 -26.41
CA VAL A 222 -35.86 -11.06 -25.57
C VAL A 222 -36.23 -11.55 -24.18
N ASN A 223 -35.40 -11.26 -23.18
CA ASN A 223 -35.61 -11.65 -21.78
C ASN A 223 -35.87 -13.15 -21.56
N GLY A 224 -35.26 -14.03 -22.37
CA GLY A 224 -35.43 -15.48 -22.29
C GLY A 224 -36.67 -16.02 -23.03
N LYS A 225 -37.39 -15.15 -23.76
CA LYS A 225 -38.51 -15.53 -24.62
C LYS A 225 -38.18 -15.22 -26.08
N CYS A 226 -38.61 -16.10 -26.98
CA CYS A 226 -38.46 -15.87 -28.40
C CYS A 226 -39.54 -14.93 -28.94
N VAL A 227 -39.10 -13.91 -29.68
CA VAL A 227 -39.92 -13.08 -30.55
C VAL A 227 -39.66 -13.58 -31.97
N CYS A 228 -40.61 -14.32 -32.54
CA CYS A 228 -40.42 -14.99 -33.82
C CYS A 228 -40.48 -14.03 -35.00
N ASP A 229 -39.71 -14.34 -36.04
CA ASP A 229 -39.78 -13.66 -37.31
C ASP A 229 -41.11 -13.97 -38.01
N GLU A 230 -41.48 -13.17 -39.00
CA GLU A 230 -42.73 -13.34 -39.75
C GLU A 230 -42.82 -14.76 -40.36
N GLY A 231 -44.00 -15.39 -40.22
CA GLY A 231 -44.23 -16.76 -40.69
C GLY A 231 -43.73 -17.86 -39.74
N TYR A 232 -43.22 -17.50 -38.55
CA TYR A 232 -42.84 -18.45 -37.50
C TYR A 232 -43.58 -18.20 -36.19
N GLY A 233 -43.70 -19.24 -35.37
CA GLY A 233 -44.41 -19.22 -34.10
C GLY A 233 -43.97 -20.34 -33.17
N GLY A 234 -44.65 -20.46 -32.04
CA GLY A 234 -44.27 -21.38 -30.97
C GLY A 234 -43.26 -20.77 -29.99
N PRO A 235 -42.94 -21.48 -28.90
CA PRO A 235 -42.06 -21.00 -27.83
C PRO A 235 -40.60 -20.82 -28.26
N ASP A 236 -40.19 -21.50 -29.33
CA ASP A 236 -38.84 -21.52 -29.88
C ASP A 236 -38.78 -21.15 -31.38
N CYS A 237 -39.88 -20.66 -31.98
CA CYS A 237 -39.97 -20.31 -33.41
C CYS A 237 -39.76 -21.47 -34.39
N SER A 238 -39.95 -22.72 -33.94
CA SER A 238 -39.89 -23.89 -34.82
C SER A 238 -41.13 -24.04 -35.70
N GLU A 239 -42.28 -23.54 -35.26
CA GLU A 239 -43.57 -23.72 -35.92
C GLU A 239 -43.72 -22.74 -37.09
N ARG A 240 -44.23 -23.20 -38.25
CA ARG A 240 -44.58 -22.31 -39.36
C ARG A 240 -45.99 -21.78 -39.18
N THR A 241 -46.16 -20.46 -39.19
CA THR A 241 -47.47 -19.80 -39.13
C THR A 241 -47.95 -19.42 -40.52
N CYS A 242 -49.27 -19.31 -40.70
CA CYS A 242 -49.87 -18.91 -41.96
C CYS A 242 -50.36 -17.45 -41.92
N PRO A 243 -50.28 -16.72 -43.05
CA PRO A 243 -50.81 -15.35 -43.15
C PRO A 243 -52.27 -15.28 -42.72
N GLY A 244 -52.61 -14.32 -41.86
CA GLY A 244 -53.99 -14.10 -41.40
C GLY A 244 -54.65 -15.31 -40.72
N ASN A 245 -53.89 -16.33 -40.32
CA ASN A 245 -54.43 -17.64 -39.90
C ASN A 245 -55.41 -18.22 -40.94
N CYS A 246 -55.10 -18.01 -42.23
CA CYS A 246 -55.95 -18.34 -43.37
C CYS A 246 -57.36 -17.72 -43.30
N ASN A 247 -57.52 -16.60 -42.57
CA ASN A 247 -58.78 -15.92 -42.28
C ASN A 247 -59.90 -16.86 -41.78
N LYS A 248 -59.54 -18.01 -41.19
CA LYS A 248 -60.47 -19.10 -40.82
C LYS A 248 -61.30 -19.63 -42.01
N LYS A 249 -60.79 -19.48 -43.24
CA LYS A 249 -61.40 -19.86 -44.52
C LYS A 249 -60.46 -20.78 -45.33
N GLY A 250 -59.66 -21.57 -44.62
CA GLY A 250 -58.70 -22.49 -45.20
C GLY A 250 -57.88 -23.19 -44.13
N ARG A 251 -57.13 -24.20 -44.55
CA ARG A 251 -56.21 -24.95 -43.69
C ARG A 251 -54.77 -24.49 -43.89
N CYS A 252 -54.08 -24.21 -42.79
CA CYS A 252 -52.65 -23.95 -42.82
C CYS A 252 -51.87 -25.26 -43.02
N VAL A 253 -51.06 -25.34 -44.07
CA VAL A 253 -50.20 -26.48 -44.36
C VAL A 253 -48.79 -25.96 -44.64
N ASN A 254 -47.84 -26.28 -43.76
CA ASN A 254 -46.43 -25.86 -43.89
C ASN A 254 -46.23 -24.34 -44.14
N GLY A 255 -47.04 -23.49 -43.50
CA GLY A 255 -46.96 -22.03 -43.66
C GLY A 255 -47.64 -21.47 -44.91
N GLN A 256 -48.36 -22.31 -45.68
CA GLN A 256 -49.20 -21.88 -46.80
C GLN A 256 -50.67 -22.19 -46.53
N CYS A 257 -51.55 -21.26 -46.90
CA CYS A 257 -52.98 -21.46 -46.78
C CYS A 257 -53.54 -22.25 -47.97
N VAL A 258 -54.15 -23.39 -47.67
CA VAL A 258 -55.01 -24.11 -48.60
C VAL A 258 -56.42 -23.61 -48.39
N CYS A 259 -56.91 -22.76 -49.28
CA CYS A 259 -58.21 -22.09 -49.11
C CYS A 259 -59.38 -23.04 -49.31
N ASP A 260 -60.43 -22.81 -48.51
CA ASP A 260 -61.71 -23.48 -48.68
C ASP A 260 -62.36 -23.05 -50.00
N PRO A 261 -63.25 -23.87 -50.59
CA PRO A 261 -63.92 -23.54 -51.85
C PRO A 261 -64.59 -22.16 -51.83
N GLY A 262 -64.31 -21.34 -52.85
CA GLY A 262 -64.85 -19.98 -52.97
C GLY A 262 -63.98 -18.89 -52.31
N PHE A 263 -62.83 -19.26 -51.75
CA PHE A 263 -61.82 -18.33 -51.28
C PHE A 263 -60.48 -18.52 -52.01
N THR A 264 -59.72 -17.44 -52.12
CA THR A 264 -58.41 -17.40 -52.78
C THR A 264 -57.51 -16.37 -52.10
N GLY A 265 -56.28 -16.26 -52.59
CA GLY A 265 -55.27 -15.35 -52.04
C GLY A 265 -54.37 -16.01 -50.98
N PRO A 266 -53.28 -15.34 -50.58
CA PRO A 266 -52.25 -15.91 -49.71
C PRO A 266 -52.73 -16.19 -48.27
N ASP A 267 -53.80 -15.53 -47.84
CA ASP A 267 -54.43 -15.68 -46.51
C ASP A 267 -55.91 -16.11 -46.61
N CYS A 268 -56.42 -16.45 -47.79
CA CYS A 268 -57.84 -16.79 -48.03
C CYS A 268 -58.85 -15.69 -47.69
N SER A 269 -58.42 -14.42 -47.64
CA SER A 269 -59.34 -13.29 -47.42
C SER A 269 -60.23 -13.00 -48.64
N GLU A 270 -59.73 -13.28 -49.85
CA GLU A 270 -60.37 -12.94 -51.11
C GLU A 270 -61.42 -13.98 -51.52
N ARG A 271 -62.54 -13.56 -52.11
CA ARG A 271 -63.56 -14.47 -52.63
C ARG A 271 -63.31 -14.79 -54.10
N THR A 272 -63.42 -16.06 -54.47
CA THR A 272 -63.35 -16.49 -55.87
C THR A 272 -64.63 -16.09 -56.59
N CYS A 273 -64.51 -15.51 -57.79
CA CYS A 273 -65.66 -15.23 -58.66
C CYS A 273 -65.89 -16.36 -59.68
N PRO A 274 -67.15 -16.72 -59.98
CA PRO A 274 -67.47 -17.71 -61.01
C PRO A 274 -66.82 -17.37 -62.35
N GLY A 275 -66.06 -18.30 -62.93
CA GLY A 275 -65.43 -18.16 -64.25
C GLY A 275 -64.49 -16.97 -64.41
N ASN A 276 -63.91 -16.44 -63.31
CA ASN A 276 -63.13 -15.18 -63.33
C ASN A 276 -63.87 -14.02 -64.01
N CYS A 277 -65.20 -13.97 -63.87
CA CYS A 277 -66.06 -13.03 -64.58
C CYS A 277 -65.87 -13.05 -66.11
N ASN A 278 -65.50 -14.21 -66.67
CA ASN A 278 -65.21 -14.43 -68.09
C ASN A 278 -64.23 -13.39 -68.69
N ASN A 279 -63.35 -12.81 -67.88
CA ASN A 279 -62.47 -11.68 -68.22
C ASN A 279 -63.21 -10.40 -68.70
N LYS A 280 -64.51 -10.27 -68.42
CA LYS A 280 -65.38 -9.15 -68.88
C LYS A 280 -65.88 -8.24 -67.75
N GLY A 281 -65.59 -8.55 -66.49
CA GLY A 281 -66.06 -7.80 -65.33
C GLY A 281 -65.07 -7.81 -64.16
N ARG A 282 -65.32 -6.96 -63.15
CA ARG A 282 -64.52 -6.92 -61.91
C ARG A 282 -65.21 -7.79 -60.85
N CYS A 283 -64.42 -8.64 -60.19
CA CYS A 283 -64.88 -9.36 -59.00
C CYS A 283 -65.00 -8.38 -57.82
N VAL A 284 -66.20 -8.25 -57.25
CA VAL A 284 -66.47 -7.45 -56.05
C VAL A 284 -67.27 -8.31 -55.09
N ASN A 285 -66.72 -8.59 -53.90
CA ASN A 285 -67.36 -9.41 -52.86
C ASN A 285 -67.86 -10.80 -53.30
N GLY A 286 -67.19 -11.42 -54.29
CA GLY A 286 -67.57 -12.72 -54.86
C GLY A 286 -68.66 -12.63 -55.94
N GLN A 287 -68.99 -11.43 -56.41
CA GLN A 287 -69.94 -11.17 -57.49
C GLN A 287 -69.26 -10.47 -58.67
N CYS A 288 -69.67 -10.82 -59.90
CA CYS A 288 -69.14 -10.21 -61.12
C CYS A 288 -69.90 -8.93 -61.47
N VAL A 289 -69.26 -7.79 -61.29
CA VAL A 289 -69.80 -6.49 -61.71
C VAL A 289 -69.28 -6.18 -63.12
N HIS A 290 -70.21 -6.05 -64.06
CA HIS A 290 -69.91 -5.62 -65.41
C HIS A 290 -70.20 -4.12 -65.52
N ARG A 291 -69.34 -3.38 -66.23
CA ARG A 291 -69.53 -1.95 -66.44
C ARG A 291 -70.72 -1.74 -67.38
N HIS A 292 -71.93 -1.64 -66.82
CA HIS A 292 -73.09 -1.22 -67.59
C HIS A 292 -72.94 0.26 -67.96
N TYR A 293 -73.09 0.53 -69.26
CA TYR A 293 -73.01 1.84 -69.91
C TYR A 293 -73.98 2.86 -69.27
N TYR A 294 -73.53 3.60 -68.25
CA TYR A 294 -74.21 4.81 -67.76
C TYR A 294 -73.89 6.07 -68.58
N HIS A 295 -73.40 5.92 -69.82
CA HIS A 295 -72.99 7.04 -70.67
C HIS A 295 -73.99 7.42 -71.78
N ILE A 296 -75.16 6.77 -71.85
CA ILE A 296 -76.15 7.00 -72.93
C ILE A 296 -77.36 7.84 -72.48
N LEU A 297 -77.63 7.99 -71.18
CA LEU A 297 -78.80 8.76 -70.70
C LEU A 297 -78.55 10.26 -70.48
N PHE A 298 -77.30 10.75 -70.57
CA PHE A 298 -77.00 12.19 -70.44
C PHE A 298 -77.06 12.95 -71.77
N PHE A 299 -77.01 12.27 -72.92
CA PHE A 299 -77.05 12.89 -74.24
C PHE A 299 -78.46 13.01 -74.84
N LEU A 300 -79.45 12.27 -74.33
CA LEU A 300 -80.83 12.30 -74.83
C LEU A 300 -81.74 13.35 -74.15
N SER A 301 -81.29 14.01 -73.07
CA SER A 301 -82.07 15.06 -72.39
C SER A 301 -81.78 16.49 -72.89
N HIS A 302 -80.70 16.71 -73.63
CA HIS A 302 -80.31 18.05 -74.09
C HIS A 302 -80.68 18.38 -75.56
N VAL A 303 -81.14 17.41 -76.35
CA VAL A 303 -81.51 17.63 -77.76
C VAL A 303 -83.00 17.98 -77.94
N HIS A 304 -83.85 17.72 -76.95
CA HIS A 304 -85.29 18.04 -77.04
C HIS A 304 -85.66 19.47 -76.59
N LEU A 305 -84.75 20.25 -76.01
CA LEU A 305 -85.05 21.59 -75.49
C LEU A 305 -84.76 22.73 -76.50
N LEU A 306 -84.11 22.46 -77.63
CA LEU A 306 -83.70 23.49 -78.60
C LEU A 306 -84.56 23.56 -79.88
N LEU A 307 -85.64 22.77 -80.01
CA LEU A 307 -86.51 22.77 -81.20
C LEU A 307 -87.95 23.27 -80.95
N PHE A 308 -88.26 23.85 -79.78
CA PHE A 308 -89.62 24.30 -79.44
C PHE A 308 -89.74 25.77 -78.99
N LEU A 309 -88.73 26.62 -79.22
CA LEU A 309 -88.81 28.07 -78.94
C LEU A 309 -88.38 28.95 -80.14
N GLU A 310 -88.59 28.47 -81.36
CA GLU A 310 -88.67 29.31 -82.57
C GLU A 310 -89.91 28.90 -83.38
N SER A 311 -91.09 29.29 -82.87
CA SER A 311 -92.35 29.41 -83.63
C SER A 311 -93.40 30.10 -82.78
#